data_AF-L9MV51-F1
#
_entry.id   AF-L9MV51-F1
#
_cell.length_a   1.000
_cell.length_b   1.000
_cell.length_c   1.000
_cell.angle_alpha   90.00
_cell.angle_beta   90.00
_cell.angle_gamma   90.00
#
_symmetry.space_group_name_H-M   'P 1'
#
loop_
_entity.id
_entity.type
_entity.pdbx_description
1 polymer ?
#
loop_
_entity_poly.entity_id
_entity_poly.type
_entity_poly.pdbx_seq_one_letter_code
_entity_poly.pdbx_strand_id
1 'polypeptide(L)'
;MHIYHRATSYEHLALNNHYSVHYDLHRHERVYTYQRNAIWYFLHAALKGYSKAQYKLGMIYLQGQLGLSPDQYKARKWLLLAANQGHIEAQNQLHHAYLQ
;
A
#
# COMPACT_ATOMS: atom_id res chain seq x y z
N MET A 1 -14.59 -1.40 7.47
CA MET A 1 -14.69 -0.96 6.06
C MET A 1 -14.17 0.46 5.80
N HIS A 2 -14.50 1.47 6.61
CA HIS A 2 -14.11 2.87 6.34
C HIS A 2 -12.61 3.12 6.13
N ILE A 3 -11.73 2.35 6.78
CA ILE A 3 -10.27 2.58 6.73
C ILE A 3 -9.64 2.17 5.39
N TYR A 4 -10.15 1.13 4.74
CA TYR A 4 -9.66 0.66 3.44
C TYR A 4 -10.11 1.57 2.31
N HIS A 5 -11.37 2.04 2.34
CA HIS A 5 -11.87 3.01 1.36
C HIS A 5 -11.06 4.30 1.39
N ARG A 6 -10.73 4.81 2.58
CA ARG A 6 -9.81 5.96 2.71
C ARG A 6 -8.45 5.67 2.12
N ALA A 7 -7.88 4.49 2.34
CA ALA A 7 -6.60 4.08 1.75
C ALA A 7 -6.63 4.17 0.21
N THR A 8 -7.66 3.59 -0.41
CA THR A 8 -7.82 3.60 -1.87
C THR A 8 -8.07 5.00 -2.43
N SER A 9 -8.78 5.88 -1.71
CA SER A 9 -8.96 7.27 -2.13
C SER A 9 -7.63 8.03 -2.14
N TYR A 10 -6.82 7.88 -1.09
CA TYR A 10 -5.49 8.50 -1.05
C TYR A 10 -4.53 7.92 -2.08
N GLU A 11 -4.61 6.61 -2.35
CA GLU A 11 -3.85 5.97 -3.41
C GLU A 11 -4.19 6.56 -4.78
N HIS A 12 -5.48 6.68 -5.09
CA HIS A 12 -5.94 7.27 -6.35
C HIS A 12 -5.46 8.71 -6.48
N LEU A 13 -5.55 9.51 -5.42
CA LEU A 13 -5.03 10.88 -5.39
C LEU A 13 -3.50 10.92 -5.55
N ALA A 14 -2.77 9.95 -4.99
CA ALA A 14 -1.32 9.85 -5.10
C ALA A 14 -0.85 9.45 -6.51
N LEU A 15 -1.62 8.62 -7.22
CA LEU A 15 -1.30 8.17 -8.58
C LEU A 15 -1.71 9.20 -9.64
N ASN A 16 -2.82 9.93 -9.43
CA ASN A 16 -3.31 10.92 -10.40
C ASN A 16 -2.70 12.32 -10.22
N ASN A 17 -2.20 12.68 -9.03
CA ASN A 17 -1.50 13.95 -8.86
C ASN A 17 -0.03 13.80 -9.24
N HIS A 18 0.29 14.19 -10.48
CA HIS A 18 1.68 14.50 -10.90
C HIS A 18 2.23 15.80 -10.28
N TYR A 19 1.47 16.50 -9.43
CA TYR A 19 1.87 17.76 -8.79
C TYR A 19 2.47 17.52 -7.40
N SER A 20 3.73 17.08 -7.36
CA SER A 20 4.52 16.96 -6.11
C SER A 20 5.34 18.22 -5.80
N VAL A 21 4.96 19.40 -6.30
CA VAL A 21 5.56 20.66 -5.86
C VAL A 21 4.52 21.76 -5.88
N HIS A 22 3.71 21.83 -4.83
CA HIS A 22 3.27 23.14 -4.36
C HIS A 22 3.81 23.32 -2.96
N TYR A 23 4.84 24.17 -2.85
CA TYR A 23 5.27 24.79 -1.62
C TYR A 23 4.07 25.55 -1.06
N ASP A 24 3.45 25.05 0.00
CA ASP A 24 2.53 25.85 0.82
C ASP A 24 3.35 26.51 1.93
N LEU A 25 3.70 27.77 1.68
CA LEU A 25 4.57 28.63 2.51
C LEU A 25 3.91 29.15 3.81
N HIS A 26 2.69 28.74 4.20
CA HIS A 26 1.97 29.43 5.28
C HIS A 26 1.17 28.60 6.29
N ARG A 27 1.34 27.27 6.37
CA ARG A 27 0.77 26.50 7.50
C ARG A 27 1.71 25.39 7.96
N HIS A 28 2.21 25.53 9.18
CA HIS A 28 3.00 24.56 9.93
C HIS A 28 2.22 23.29 10.35
N GLU A 29 1.37 22.73 9.48
CA GLU A 29 0.70 21.46 9.76
C GLU A 29 1.07 20.41 8.72
N ARG A 30 1.95 19.50 9.17
CA ARG A 30 2.39 18.24 8.57
C ARG A 30 1.55 17.78 7.37
N VAL A 31 1.92 18.26 6.18
CA VAL A 31 1.45 17.72 4.91
C VAL A 31 2.07 16.34 4.75
N TYR A 32 1.39 15.32 5.28
CA TYR A 32 1.64 13.95 4.89
C TYR A 32 1.25 13.87 3.40
N THR A 33 2.24 13.67 2.52
CA THR A 33 2.00 13.48 1.08
C THR A 33 0.91 12.42 0.87
N TYR A 34 0.07 12.54 -0.15
CA TYR A 34 -1.03 11.58 -0.42
C TYR A 34 -0.56 10.13 -0.38
N GLN A 35 0.68 9.90 -0.84
CA GLN A 35 1.41 8.64 -0.77
C GLN A 35 1.62 8.14 0.66
N ARG A 36 2.12 8.98 1.58
CA ARG A 36 2.29 8.63 3.00
C ARG A 36 0.95 8.32 3.67
N ASN A 37 -0.08 9.10 3.38
CA ASN A 37 -1.43 8.82 3.91
C ASN A 37 -1.95 7.47 3.42
N ALA A 38 -1.85 7.20 2.12
CA ALA A 38 -2.26 5.91 1.55
C ALA A 38 -1.55 4.73 2.25
N ILE A 39 -0.22 4.80 2.39
CA ILE A 39 0.56 3.77 3.09
C ILE A 39 0.10 3.60 4.53
N TRP A 40 -0.11 4.69 5.27
CA TRP A 40 -0.54 4.64 6.67
C TRP A 40 -1.90 3.97 6.82
N TYR A 41 -2.87 4.32 5.97
CA TYR A 41 -4.19 3.71 5.97
C TYR A 41 -4.15 2.24 5.55
N PHE A 42 -3.35 1.88 4.54
CA PHE A 42 -3.15 0.48 4.17
C PHE A 42 -2.51 -0.31 5.30
N LEU A 43 -1.52 0.24 6.00
CA LEU A 43 -0.86 -0.41 7.14
C LEU A 43 -1.87 -0.69 8.25
N HIS A 44 -2.66 0.29 8.64
CA HIS A 44 -3.68 0.07 9.67
C HIS A 44 -4.79 -0.90 9.23
N ALA A 45 -5.19 -0.88 7.96
CA ALA A 45 -6.11 -1.88 7.44
C ALA A 45 -5.48 -3.28 7.47
N ALA A 46 -4.24 -3.43 7.03
CA ALA A 46 -3.54 -4.71 7.00
C ALA A 46 -3.31 -5.29 8.40
N LEU A 47 -2.98 -4.43 9.37
CA LEU A 47 -2.84 -4.80 10.78
C LEU A 47 -4.15 -5.24 11.42
N LYS A 48 -5.30 -4.77 10.92
CA LYS A 48 -6.63 -5.22 11.32
C LYS A 48 -7.08 -6.53 10.66
N GLY A 49 -6.20 -7.19 9.89
CA GLY A 49 -6.52 -8.44 9.21
C GLY A 49 -7.35 -8.26 7.94
N TYR A 50 -7.35 -7.07 7.32
CA TYR A 50 -8.00 -6.92 6.01
C TYR A 50 -7.09 -7.53 4.92
N SER A 51 -7.42 -8.74 4.45
CA SER A 51 -6.65 -9.47 3.43
C SER A 51 -6.38 -8.63 2.18
N LYS A 52 -7.37 -7.86 1.69
CA LYS A 52 -7.19 -6.94 0.55
C LYS A 52 -6.15 -5.85 0.80
N ALA A 53 -6.07 -5.35 2.03
CA ALA A 53 -5.07 -4.34 2.40
C ALA A 53 -3.67 -4.95 2.54
N GLN A 54 -3.57 -6.16 3.09
CA GLN A 54 -2.32 -6.91 3.15
C GLN A 54 -1.79 -7.22 1.75
N TYR A 55 -2.65 -7.70 0.85
CA TYR A 55 -2.30 -7.90 -0.56
C TYR A 55 -1.78 -6.60 -1.18
N LYS A 56 -2.51 -5.50 -1.00
CA LYS A 56 -2.14 -4.20 -1.56
C LYS A 56 -0.80 -3.67 -1.03
N LEU A 57 -0.54 -3.81 0.26
CA LEU A 57 0.77 -3.51 0.86
C LEU A 57 1.88 -4.38 0.30
N GLY A 58 1.60 -5.66 0.11
CA GLY A 58 2.50 -6.60 -0.57
C GLY A 58 2.91 -6.07 -1.94
N MET A 59 1.93 -5.65 -2.76
CA MET A 59 2.17 -5.09 -4.09
C MET A 59 2.92 -3.76 -4.06
N ILE A 60 2.60 -2.86 -3.13
CA ILE A 60 3.30 -1.57 -2.97
C ILE A 60 4.79 -1.81 -2.69
N TYR A 61 5.13 -2.75 -1.80
CA TYR A 61 6.52 -3.13 -1.54
C TYR A 61 7.15 -3.91 -2.69
N LEU A 62 6.39 -4.73 -3.42
CA LEU A 62 6.94 -5.49 -4.55
C LEU A 62 7.35 -4.56 -5.70
N GLN A 63 6.52 -3.56 -5.99
CA GLN A 63 6.68 -2.64 -7.10
C GLN A 63 7.46 -1.37 -6.74
N GLY A 64 7.66 -1.09 -5.44
CA GLY A 64 8.28 0.17 -4.99
C GLY A 64 7.42 1.38 -5.32
N GLN A 65 6.14 1.35 -4.93
CA GLN A 65 5.19 2.42 -5.21
C GLN A 65 5.08 3.41 -4.05
N LEU A 66 4.42 4.54 -4.31
CA LEU A 66 4.12 5.57 -3.29
C LEU A 66 5.38 6.11 -2.58
N GLY A 67 6.49 6.21 -3.33
CA GLY A 67 7.76 6.71 -2.81
C GLY A 67 8.53 5.72 -1.93
N LEU A 68 8.11 4.45 -1.87
CA LEU A 68 8.86 3.39 -1.21
C LEU A 68 9.80 2.69 -2.19
N SER A 69 10.99 2.30 -1.74
CA SER A 69 11.84 1.41 -2.50
C SER A 69 11.25 -0.01 -2.53
N PRO A 70 11.41 -0.76 -3.63
CA PRO A 70 11.03 -2.16 -3.67
C PRO A 70 11.70 -2.97 -2.55
N ASP A 71 10.93 -3.79 -1.85
CA ASP A 71 11.39 -4.66 -0.78
C ASP A 71 10.64 -6.00 -0.89
N GLN A 72 11.26 -6.95 -1.61
CA GLN A 72 10.67 -8.25 -1.86
C GLN A 72 10.40 -9.04 -0.57
N TYR A 73 11.21 -8.85 0.46
CA TYR A 73 11.04 -9.56 1.72
C TYR A 73 9.79 -9.08 2.46
N LYS A 74 9.59 -7.75 2.56
CA LYS A 74 8.35 -7.19 3.11
C LYS A 74 7.14 -7.52 2.24
N ALA A 75 7.29 -7.46 0.92
CA ALA A 75 6.24 -7.83 -0.01
C ALA A 75 5.74 -9.25 0.24
N ARG A 76 6.65 -10.23 0.27
CA ARG A 76 6.32 -11.65 0.53
C ARG A 76 5.62 -11.84 1.87
N LYS A 77 6.07 -11.16 2.94
CA LYS A 77 5.40 -11.24 4.26
C LYS A 77 3.94 -10.82 4.21
N TRP A 78 3.65 -9.69 3.57
CA TRP A 78 2.28 -9.19 3.46
C TRP A 78 1.42 -10.05 2.53
N LEU A 79 1.99 -10.52 1.42
CA LEU A 79 1.30 -11.45 0.51
C LEU A 79 0.99 -12.78 1.19
N LEU A 80 1.90 -13.32 2.02
CA LEU A 80 1.67 -14.57 2.78
C LEU A 80 0.52 -14.40 3.77
N LEU A 81 0.45 -13.27 4.48
CA LEU A 81 -0.67 -12.98 5.39
C LEU A 81 -2.02 -12.93 4.66
N ALA A 82 -2.05 -12.31 3.48
CA ALA A 82 -3.25 -12.25 2.64
C ALA A 82 -3.62 -13.63 2.08
N ALA A 83 -2.64 -14.39 1.61
CA ALA A 83 -2.81 -15.73 1.05
C ALA A 83 -3.31 -16.74 2.09
N ASN A 84 -2.81 -16.66 3.33
CA ASN A 84 -3.28 -17.47 4.46
C ASN A 84 -4.74 -17.20 4.84
N GLN A 85 -5.26 -16.03 4.47
CA GLN A 85 -6.69 -15.68 4.61
C GLN A 85 -7.52 -16.02 3.39
N GLY A 86 -6.97 -16.76 2.42
CA GLY A 86 -7.67 -17.16 1.20
C GLY A 86 -7.73 -16.09 0.11
N HIS A 87 -6.88 -15.05 0.16
CA HIS A 87 -6.84 -14.07 -0.93
C HIS A 87 -6.18 -14.67 -2.17
N ILE A 88 -7.00 -14.96 -3.18
CA ILE A 88 -6.62 -15.71 -4.40
C ILE A 88 -5.47 -15.01 -5.14
N GLU A 89 -5.56 -13.69 -5.32
CA GLU A 89 -4.53 -12.93 -6.02
C GLU A 89 -3.20 -12.94 -5.27
N ALA A 90 -3.21 -12.96 -3.93
CA ALA A 90 -1.99 -13.08 -3.13
C ALA A 90 -1.36 -14.48 -3.27
N GLN A 91 -2.18 -15.53 -3.30
CA GLN A 91 -1.73 -16.90 -3.55
C GLN A 91 -1.09 -17.02 -4.93
N ASN A 92 -1.73 -16.47 -5.97
CA ASN A 92 -1.21 -16.47 -7.33
C ASN A 92 0.14 -15.71 -7.41
N GLN A 93 0.23 -14.52 -6.79
CA GLN A 93 1.49 -13.75 -6.77
C GLN A 93 2.62 -14.50 -6.07
N LEU A 94 2.34 -15.18 -4.96
CA LEU A 94 3.34 -16.01 -4.29
C LEU A 94 3.72 -17.22 -5.11
N HIS A 95 2.76 -17.89 -5.75
CA HIS A 95 3.03 -19.03 -6.61
C HIS A 95 3.98 -18.64 -7.75
N HIS A 96 3.73 -17.51 -8.41
CA HIS A 96 4.66 -16.96 -9.41
C HIS A 96 6.04 -16.63 -8.82
N ALA A 97 6.10 -16.06 -7.60
CA ALA A 97 7.36 -15.73 -6.95
C ALA A 97 8.17 -16.95 -6.48
N TYR A 98 7.54 -18.11 -6.25
CA TYR A 98 8.22 -19.36 -5.87
C TYR A 98 8.59 -20.24 -7.07
N LEU A 99 7.97 -20.00 -8.25
CA LEU A 99 8.23 -20.75 -9.48
C LEU A 99 9.27 -20.07 -10.41
N GLN A 100 9.78 -18.89 -10.04
CA GLN A 100 10.92 -18.23 -10.69
C GLN A 100 12.24 -18.60 -10.01
#